data_AF-A0A8T5EXB4-F1
#
_entry.id   AF-A0A8T5EXB4-F1
#
_cell.length_a   1.000
_cell.length_b   1.000
_cell.length_c   1.000
_cell.angle_alpha   90.00
_cell.angle_beta   90.00
_cell.angle_gamma   90.00
#
_symmetry.space_group_name_H-M   'P 1'
#
loop_
_entity.id
_entity.type
_entity.pdbx_description
1 polymer ?
#
loop_
_entity_poly.entity_id
_entity_poly.type
_entity_poly.pdbx_seq_one_letter_code
_entity_poly.pdbx_strand_id
1 'polypeptide(L)' 'MKKKIIKEMMITEVLEKNDKAGEILFMMGLGCVGCSMAGNETIEQGCMAHGMDEIDIDLLIKKLNETD' A
#
# COMPACT_ATOMS: atom_id res chain seq x y z
N MET A 1 -1.80 -19.73 -7.63
CA MET A 1 -1.05 -19.08 -6.54
C MET A 1 -1.24 -17.58 -6.71
N LYS A 2 -1.92 -16.91 -5.76
CA LYS A 2 -2.01 -15.45 -5.79
C LYS A 2 -0.61 -14.88 -5.58
N LYS A 3 -0.21 -13.91 -6.40
CA LYS A 3 1.09 -13.24 -6.25
C LYS A 3 1.04 -12.40 -4.98
N LYS A 4 2.01 -12.59 -4.09
CA LYS A 4 2.18 -11.83 -2.84
C LYS A 4 2.36 -10.33 -3.16
N ILE A 5 1.74 -9.47 -2.37
CA ILE A 5 1.93 -8.02 -2.43
C ILE A 5 3.34 -7.69 -1.89
N ILE A 6 4.09 -6.85 -2.60
CA ILE A 6 5.44 -6.38 -2.22
C ILE A 6 5.53 -4.86 -2.33
N LYS A 7 6.50 -4.24 -1.64
CA LYS A 7 6.59 -2.77 -1.48
C LYS A 7 6.89 -2.00 -2.76
N GLU A 8 7.43 -2.69 -3.76
CA GLU A 8 7.73 -2.17 -5.10
C GLU A 8 6.51 -2.16 -6.03
N MET A 9 5.37 -2.73 -5.60
CA MET A 9 4.15 -2.69 -6.39
C MET A 9 3.54 -1.30 -6.42
N MET A 10 2.92 -0.96 -7.54
CA MET A 10 2.17 0.29 -7.66
C MET A 10 0.95 0.25 -6.75
N ILE A 11 0.68 1.38 -6.11
CA ILE A 11 -0.48 1.52 -5.22
C ILE A 11 -1.80 1.15 -5.94
N THR A 12 -1.93 1.52 -7.21
CA THR A 12 -3.08 1.17 -8.07
C THR A 12 -3.21 -0.34 -8.28
N GLU A 13 -2.12 -1.03 -8.61
CA GLU A 13 -2.13 -2.48 -8.77
C GLU A 13 -2.54 -3.20 -7.48
N VAL A 14 -2.17 -2.65 -6.32
CA VAL A 14 -2.49 -3.22 -5.00
C VAL A 14 -3.97 -3.05 -4.70
N LEU A 15 -4.54 -1.88 -4.98
CA LEU A 15 -5.97 -1.60 -4.87
C LEU A 15 -6.81 -2.50 -5.79
N GLU A 16 -6.33 -2.80 -6.99
CA GLU A 16 -7.01 -3.73 -7.92
C GLU A 16 -6.94 -5.20 -7.48
N LYS A 17 -5.88 -5.58 -6.77
CA LYS A 17 -5.66 -6.97 -6.33
C LYS A 17 -6.34 -7.30 -5.01
N ASN A 18 -6.50 -6.31 -4.15
CA ASN A 18 -7.03 -6.49 -2.81
C ASN A 18 -8.07 -5.41 -2.50
N ASP A 19 -9.34 -5.81 -2.49
CA ASP A 19 -10.48 -4.93 -2.20
C ASP A 19 -10.40 -4.25 -0.82
N LYS A 20 -9.63 -4.83 0.12
CA LYS A 20 -9.40 -4.27 1.46
C LYS A 20 -8.17 -3.36 1.53
N ALA A 21 -7.35 -3.30 0.49
CA ALA A 21 -6.13 -2.48 0.49
C ALA A 21 -6.43 -1.00 0.75
N GLY A 22 -7.52 -0.46 0.19
CA GLY A 22 -7.92 0.92 0.43
C GLY A 22 -8.16 1.23 1.91
N GLU A 23 -8.85 0.32 2.62
CA GLU A 23 -9.09 0.45 4.06
C GLU A 23 -7.80 0.33 4.88
N ILE A 24 -6.93 -0.61 4.53
CA ILE A 24 -5.66 -0.84 5.21
C ILE A 24 -4.73 0.37 5.06
N LEU A 25 -4.59 0.88 3.83
CA LEU A 25 -3.79 2.06 3.54
C LEU A 25 -4.34 3.29 4.27
N PHE A 26 -5.66 3.47 4.30
CA PHE A 26 -6.30 4.54 5.07
C PHE A 26 -6.00 4.44 6.57
N MET A 27 -6.12 3.25 7.16
CA MET A 27 -5.79 3.01 8.58
C MET A 27 -4.32 3.26 8.91
N MET A 28 -3.43 3.09 7.93
CA MET A 28 -1.99 3.36 8.07
C MET A 28 -1.63 4.83 7.82
N GLY A 29 -2.62 5.71 7.65
CA GLY A 29 -2.40 7.15 7.46
C GLY A 29 -2.21 7.57 6.01
N LEU A 30 -2.33 6.65 5.05
CA LEU A 30 -2.21 6.91 3.61
C LEU A 30 -3.56 7.28 2.99
N GLY A 31 -4.44 7.98 3.70
CA GLY A 31 -5.83 8.23 3.24
C GLY A 31 -5.97 8.97 1.89
N CYS A 32 -4.88 9.53 1.35
CA CYS A 32 -4.82 10.13 0.02
C CYS A 32 -4.63 9.14 -1.14
N VAL A 33 -4.73 7.81 -0.92
CA VAL A 33 -4.55 6.78 -1.98
C VAL A 33 -5.45 7.00 -3.22
N GLY A 34 -6.59 7.66 -3.04
CA GLY A 34 -7.51 8.03 -4.13
C GLY A 34 -7.20 9.37 -4.82
N CYS A 35 -6.15 10.07 -4.42
CA CYS A 35 -5.70 11.32 -5.04
C CYS A 35 -4.93 11.00 -6.33
N SER A 36 -5.13 11.80 -7.38
CA SER A 36 -4.53 11.60 -8.72
C SER A 36 -3.00 11.44 -8.74
N MET A 37 -2.31 11.85 -7.66
CA MET A 37 -0.87 11.69 -7.49
C MET A 37 -0.45 10.29 -7.01
N ALA A 38 -1.22 9.69 -6.10
CA ALA A 38 -0.88 8.41 -5.45
C ALA A 38 -0.91 7.22 -6.42
N GLY A 39 -1.60 7.35 -7.55
CA GLY A 39 -1.71 6.28 -8.54
C GLY A 39 -0.44 6.00 -9.36
N ASN A 40 0.57 6.90 -9.29
CA ASN A 40 1.84 6.79 -10.00
C ASN A 40 3.03 6.47 -9.09
N GLU A 41 2.79 6.09 -7.83
CA GLU A 41 3.83 5.77 -6.86
C GLU A 41 3.76 4.29 -6.44
N THR A 42 4.91 3.72 -6.09
CA THR A 42 4.95 2.42 -5.38
C THR A 42 4.47 2.58 -3.95
N ILE A 43 4.12 1.47 -3.28
CA ILE A 43 3.79 1.49 -1.85
C ILE A 43 4.93 2.13 -1.06
N GLU A 44 6.16 1.68 -1.30
CA GLU A 44 7.35 2.19 -0.61
C GLU A 44 7.51 3.71 -0.78
N GLN A 45 7.41 4.20 -2.02
CA GLN A 45 7.54 5.63 -2.32
C GLN A 45 6.46 6.46 -1.62
N GLY A 46 5.19 6.03 -1.73
CA GLY A 46 4.08 6.71 -1.06
C GLY A 46 4.23 6.72 0.47
N CYS A 47 4.66 5.61 1.06
CA CYS A 47 4.92 5.52 2.50
C CYS A 47 6.04 6.46 2.94
N MET A 48 7.18 6.45 2.22
CA MET A 48 8.33 7.30 2.51
C MET A 48 8.00 8.80 2.35
N ALA A 49 7.19 9.17 1.34
CA ALA A 49 6.73 10.56 1.15
C ALA A 49 5.87 11.06 2.32
N HIS A 50 5.26 10.14 3.07
CA HIS A 50 4.47 10.42 4.27
C HIS A 50 5.25 10.21 5.58
N GLY A 51 6.57 10.02 5.51
CA GLY A 51 7.45 9.93 6.68
C GLY A 51 7.43 8.60 7.41
N MET A 52 6.92 7.55 6.76
CA MET A 52 6.95 6.18 7.28
C MET A 52 8.33 5.56 7.06
N ASP A 53 8.79 4.73 8.00
CA ASP A 53 10.06 4.01 7.90
C ASP A 53 9.87 2.59 7.34
N GLU A 54 10.98 1.85 7.18
CA GLU A 54 10.96 0.47 6.67
C GLU A 54 10.12 -0.47 7.55
N ILE A 55 10.02 -0.22 8.86
CA ILE A 55 9.26 -1.07 9.79
C ILE A 55 7.77 -0.86 9.54
N ASP A 56 7.34 0.40 9.37
CA ASP A 56 5.97 0.73 9.00
C ASP A 56 5.57 0.11 7.66
N ILE A 57 6.47 0.17 6.66
CA ILE A 57 6.26 -0.41 5.33
C ILE A 57 6.14 -1.94 5.43
N ASP A 58 7.01 -2.60 6.18
CA ASP A 58 6.95 -4.05 6.39
C ASP A 58 5.64 -4.48 7.07
N LEU A 59 5.18 -3.70 8.07
CA LEU A 59 3.90 -3.94 8.73
C LEU A 59 2.72 -3.76 7.78
N LEU A 60 2.75 -2.75 6.93
CA LEU A 60 1.75 -2.52 5.89
C LEU A 60 1.70 -3.69 4.90
N ILE A 61 2.85 -4.11 4.37
CA ILE A 61 2.94 -5.24 3.44
C ILE A 61 2.44 -6.52 4.09
N LYS A 62 2.79 -6.77 5.34
CA LYS A 62 2.28 -7.91 6.09
C LYS A 62 0.75 -7.87 6.18
N LYS A 63 0.16 -6.75 6.61
CA LYS A 63 -1.30 -6.58 6.70
C LYS A 63 -2.00 -6.79 5.35
N LEU A 64 -1.47 -6.20 4.28
CA LEU A 64 -2.03 -6.34 2.93
C LEU A 64 -2.08 -7.82 2.50
N ASN A 65 -1.04 -8.59 2.82
CA ASN A 65 -0.97 -10.02 2.50
C ASN A 65 -1.76 -10.93 3.46
N GLU A 66 -2.11 -10.48 4.66
CA GLU A 66 -2.94 -11.23 5.62
C GLU A 66 -4.44 -11.18 5.27
N THR A 67 -4.83 -10.27 4.39
CA THR A 67 -6.24 -10.04 4.01
C THR A 67 -6.67 -10.68 2.68
N ASP A 68 -5.76 -11.40 2.02
CA ASP A 68 -5.90 -11.99 0.67
C ASP A 68 -6.42 -13.45 0.67
#